data_AF-A0A9D5MH00-F1
#
_entry.id   AF-A0A9D5MH00-F1
#
_cell.length_a   1.000
_cell.length_b   1.000
_cell.length_c   1.000
_cell.angle_alpha   90.00
_cell.angle_beta   90.00
_cell.angle_gamma   90.00
#
_symmetry.space_group_name_H-M   'P 1'
#
loop_
_entity.id
_entity.type
_entity.pdbx_description
1 polymer ?
#
loop_
_entity_poly.entity_id
_entity_poly.type
_entity_poly.pdbx_seq_one_letter_code
_entity_poly.pdbx_strand_id
1 'polypeptide(L)' 'MLTTKRIITKYGGNICRHCINAQYHIHLYPADCVYEDHRKCPRCREVKNIVGGFQGKGVWKMLLKI' A
#
# COMPACT_ATOMS: atom_id res chain seq x y z
N MET A 1 1.04 -7.35 19.25
CA MET A 1 1.74 -7.18 17.95
C MET A 1 0.72 -7.18 16.81
N LEU A 2 0.66 -6.12 16.01
CA LEU A 2 -0.06 -6.14 14.72
C LEU A 2 0.80 -6.95 13.74
N THR A 3 0.32 -8.12 13.33
CA THR A 3 1.00 -8.92 12.30
C THR A 3 0.90 -8.20 10.95
N THR A 4 1.91 -8.39 10.09
CA THR A 4 1.98 -7.80 8.74
C THR A 4 0.67 -8.02 7.95
N LYS A 5 0.05 -9.20 8.12
CA LYS A 5 -1.23 -9.57 7.50
C LYS A 5 -2.41 -8.67 7.92
N ARG A 6 -2.44 -8.17 9.17
CA ARG A 6 -3.45 -7.21 9.66
C ARG A 6 -3.25 -5.80 9.12
N ILE A 7 -2.01 -5.39 8.89
CA ILE A 7 -1.68 -4.06 8.34
C ILE A 7 -2.05 -4.01 6.85
N ILE A 8 -1.84 -5.11 6.13
CA ILE A 8 -2.29 -5.32 4.77
C ILE A 8 -3.82 -5.17 4.69
N THR A 9 -4.57 -6.00 5.44
CA THR A 9 -6.04 -5.96 5.40
C THR A 9 -6.63 -4.63 5.86
N LYS A 10 -5.99 -3.92 6.81
CA LYS A 10 -6.50 -2.65 7.33
C LYS A 10 -6.13 -1.44 6.47
N TYR A 11 -4.98 -1.43 5.83
CA TYR A 11 -4.46 -0.22 5.19
C TYR A 11 -4.10 -0.34 3.71
N GLY A 12 -3.84 -1.55 3.19
CA GLY A 12 -3.53 -1.73 1.78
C GLY A 12 -3.52 -3.19 1.36
N GLY A 13 -4.36 -3.52 0.38
CA GLY A 13 -4.36 -4.87 -0.20
C GLY A 13 -5.10 -5.00 -1.53
N ASN A 14 -5.57 -3.89 -2.12
CA ASN A 14 -6.36 -3.93 -3.36
C ASN A 14 -6.26 -2.66 -4.22
N ILE A 15 -5.39 -1.70 -3.86
CA ILE A 15 -5.23 -0.43 -4.58
C ILE A 15 -3.77 -0.14 -4.87
N CYS A 16 -3.51 0.76 -5.83
CA CYS A 16 -2.14 1.13 -6.21
C CYS A 16 -1.48 2.04 -5.15
N ARG A 17 -0.15 2.09 -5.15
CA ARG A 17 0.67 2.91 -4.24
C ARG A 17 0.24 4.38 -4.21
N HIS A 18 0.00 4.98 -5.37
CA HIS A 18 -0.41 6.39 -5.45
C HIS A 18 -1.74 6.65 -4.73
N CYS A 19 -2.69 5.72 -4.87
CA CYS A 19 -3.97 5.80 -4.18
C CYS A 19 -3.81 5.68 -2.67
N ILE A 20 -2.88 4.83 -2.20
CA ILE A 20 -2.56 4.70 -0.78
C ILE A 20 -1.92 5.99 -0.25
N ASN A 21 -0.91 6.52 -0.95
CA ASN A 21 -0.27 7.79 -0.59
C ASN A 21 -1.28 8.93 -0.49
N ALA A 22 -2.17 9.06 -1.48
CA ALA A 22 -3.22 10.08 -1.47
C ALA A 22 -4.25 9.86 -0.34
N GLN A 23 -4.60 8.62 -0.02
CA GLN A 23 -5.59 8.31 1.03
C GLN A 23 -5.08 8.63 2.43
N TYR A 24 -3.82 8.29 2.70
CA TYR A 24 -3.25 8.38 4.04
C TYR A 24 -2.31 9.57 4.23
N HIS A 25 -2.14 10.41 3.20
CA HIS A 25 -1.24 11.55 3.18
C HIS A 25 0.20 11.17 3.55
N ILE A 26 0.67 10.04 3.01
CA ILE A 26 2.02 9.50 3.24
C ILE A 26 2.79 9.37 1.94
N HIS A 27 4.10 9.18 2.07
CA HIS A 27 5.00 8.99 0.93
C HIS A 27 5.61 7.59 0.94
N LEU A 28 4.86 6.59 0.46
CA LEU A 28 5.43 5.28 0.14
C LEU A 28 6.21 5.36 -1.17
N TYR A 29 7.40 4.78 -1.18
CA TYR A 29 8.20 4.51 -2.37
C TYR A 29 7.91 3.08 -2.89
N PRO A 30 8.28 2.76 -4.14
CA PRO A 30 8.14 1.40 -4.66
C PRO A 30 8.81 0.34 -3.77
N ALA A 31 9.99 0.64 -3.21
CA ALA A 31 10.71 -0.25 -2.29
C ALA A 31 9.99 -0.47 -0.94
N ASP A 32 9.05 0.39 -0.58
CA ASP A 32 8.25 0.24 0.64
C ASP A 32 7.07 -0.74 0.45
N CYS A 33 6.76 -1.13 -0.79
CA CYS A 33 5.57 -1.88 -1.17
C CYS A 33 5.92 -3.29 -1.65
N VAL A 34 5.06 -4.25 -1.33
CA VAL A 34 4.98 -5.55 -2.00
C VAL A 34 3.85 -5.47 -3.01
N TYR A 35 4.17 -5.75 -4.27
CA TYR A 35 3.18 -5.77 -5.35
C TYR A 35 2.77 -7.21 -5.66
N GLU A 36 1.47 -7.43 -5.84
CA GLU A 36 0.91 -8.76 -6.14
C GLU A 36 0.49 -8.87 -7.60
N ASP A 37 -0.25 -7.87 -8.11
CA ASP A 37 -0.83 -7.92 -9.46
C ASP A 37 -0.58 -6.64 -10.25
N HIS A 38 -0.44 -6.78 -11.57
CA HIS A 38 -0.56 -5.67 -12.51
C HIS A 38 -1.98 -5.65 -13.09
N ARG A 39 -2.87 -4.85 -12.50
CA ARG A 39 -4.29 -4.80 -12.90
C ARG A 39 -4.86 -3.39 -12.75
N LYS A 40 -6.09 -3.21 -13.21
CA LYS A 40 -6.83 -1.95 -13.06
C LYS A 40 -7.08 -1.66 -11.58
N CYS A 41 -6.54 -0.54 -11.08
CA CYS A 41 -6.76 -0.10 -9.72
C CYS A 41 -8.26 0.23 -9.53
N PRO A 42 -8.95 -0.32 -8.53
CA PRO A 42 -10.37 -0.07 -8.33
C PRO A 42 -10.67 1.38 -7.96
N ARG A 43 -9.66 2.15 -7.50
CA ARG A 43 -9.82 3.56 -7.12
C ARG A 43 -9.55 4.53 -8.27
N CYS A 44 -8.34 4.53 -8.82
CA CYS A 44 -7.99 5.47 -9.91
C CYS A 44 -8.38 4.96 -11.31
N ARG A 45 -8.87 3.72 -11.43
CA ARG A 45 -9.27 3.08 -12.71
C ARG A 45 -8.16 2.98 -13.75
N GLU A 46 -6.91 3.26 -13.39
CA GLU A 46 -5.73 3.05 -14.24
C GLU A 46 -5.10 1.67 -13.99
N VAL A 47 -4.49 1.09 -15.02
CA VAL A 47 -3.71 -0.15 -14.89
C VAL A 47 -2.38 0.19 -14.19
N LYS A 48 -2.15 -0.41 -13.02
CA LYS A 48 -0.99 -0.17 -12.17
C LYS A 48 -0.63 -1.43 -11.38
N ASN A 49 0.54 -1.42 -10.75
CA ASN A 49 0.89 -2.42 -9.75
C ASN A 49 0.05 -2.21 -8.48
N ILE A 50 -0.72 -3.23 -8.12
CA ILE A 50 -1.53 -3.26 -6.91
C ILE A 50 -0.67 -3.67 -5.74
N VAL A 51 -0.77 -2.89 -4.67
CA VAL A 51 -0.04 -3.15 -3.44
C VAL A 51 -0.79 -4.24 -2.67
N GLY A 52 -0.16 -5.41 -2.56
CA GLY A 52 -0.60 -6.52 -1.73
C GLY A 52 0.00 -6.48 -0.33
N GLY A 53 1.03 -5.65 -0.10
CA GLY A 53 1.48 -5.34 1.24
C GLY A 53 2.63 -4.38 1.32
N PHE A 54 3.29 -4.34 2.49
CA PHE A 54 4.34 -3.37 2.80
C PHE A 54 5.56 -4.07 3.39
N GLN A 55 6.75 -3.60 3.04
CA GLN A 55 8.02 -4.09 3.59
C GLN A 55 8.63 -3.09 4.56
N GLY A 56 9.27 -3.58 5.63
CA GLY A 56 10.15 -2.80 6.51
C GLY A 56 9.65 -1.39 6.83
N LYS A 57 10.27 -0.39 6.22
CA LYS A 57 9.94 1.04 6.38
C LYS A 57 8.51 1.40 5.93
N GLY A 58 7.97 0.73 4.92
CA GLY A 58 6.58 0.92 4.48
C GLY A 58 5.57 0.60 5.57
N VAL A 59 5.82 -0.44 6.38
CA VAL A 59 4.96 -0.77 7.52
C VAL A 59 4.96 0.36 8.54
N TRP A 60 6.13 0.92 8.86
CA TRP A 60 6.25 2.05 9.78
C TRP A 60 5.57 3.31 9.27
N LYS A 61 5.70 3.62 7.98
CA LYS A 61 4.99 4.74 7.33
C LYS A 61 3.47 4.59 7.42
N MET A 62 2.94 3.38 7.20
CA MET A 62 1.51 3.11 7.37
C MET A 62 1.04 3.25 8.83
N LEU A 63 1.86 2.82 9.79
CA LEU A 63 1.52 2.86 11.22
C LEU A 63 1.57 4.28 11.80
N LEU A 64 2.63 5.02 11.47
CA LEU A 64 2.88 6.36 11.98
C LEU A 64 2.24 7.45 11.12
N LYS A 65 1.75 7.10 9.92
CA LYS A 65 1.24 8.03 8.91
C LYS A 65 2.26 9.12 8.54
N ILE A 66 3.49 8.69 8.25
CA ILE A 66 4.64 9.54 7.89
C ILE A 66 5.20 9.18 6.50
#